data_AF-A0A367RFJ7-F1
#
_entry.id   AF-A0A367RFJ7-F1
#
_cell.length_a   1.000
_cell.length_b   1.000
_cell.length_c   1.000
_cell.angle_alpha   90.00
_cell.angle_beta   90.00
_cell.angle_gamma   90.00
#
_symmetry.space_group_name_H-M   'P 1'
#
loop_
_entity.id
_entity.type
_entity.pdbx_description
1 polymer ?
#
loop_
_entity_poly.entity_id
_entity_poly.type
_entity_poly.pdbx_seq_one_letter_code
_entity_poly.pdbx_strand_id
1 'polypeptide(L)'
;MSRNLQLGIESNWNLQYSDSFPAVSYLNDSAGKPIYQRITEINIPIVFDKPIIAVAVNTSVPIGKIWKYAGYLRRSLTIGLGASFLGEPESLFLGKFNLIIFDDLNLNYFLSIQVPKWFINANIAIYQYEGTDRSTIDDDIQAIKLALGISL
;
A
#
# COMPACT_ATOMS: atom_id res chain seq x y z
N MET A 1 -14.40 -3.66 15.60
CA MET A 1 -14.65 -2.26 16.01
C MET A 1 -14.94 -1.45 14.76
N SER A 2 -15.93 -0.56 14.78
CA SER A 2 -16.21 0.31 13.63
C SER A 2 -15.34 1.56 13.73
N ARG A 3 -14.71 1.96 12.62
CA ARG A 3 -13.87 3.17 12.50
C ARG A 3 -14.62 4.18 11.65
N ASN A 4 -14.75 5.41 12.14
CA ASN A 4 -15.29 6.51 11.37
C ASN A 4 -14.17 7.15 10.55
N LEU A 5 -14.15 6.86 9.25
CA LEU A 5 -13.12 7.30 8.31
C LEU A 5 -13.73 8.15 7.19
N GLN A 6 -13.13 9.30 6.91
CA GLN A 6 -13.50 10.17 5.80
C GLN A 6 -12.62 9.87 4.57
N LEU A 7 -12.77 8.66 4.01
CA LEU A 7 -11.92 8.14 2.93
C LEU A 7 -12.11 8.86 1.58
N GLY A 8 -13.28 9.46 1.36
CA GLY A 8 -13.61 10.16 0.12
C GLY A 8 -13.08 11.60 0.03
N ILE A 9 -12.40 12.10 1.07
CA ILE A 9 -11.83 13.45 1.07
C ILE A 9 -10.36 13.36 0.66
N GLU A 10 -10.02 13.91 -0.50
CA GLU A 10 -8.66 13.84 -1.06
C GLU A 10 -7.60 14.49 -0.15
N SER A 11 -7.93 15.60 0.53
CA SER A 11 -7.00 16.28 1.44
C SER A 11 -6.64 15.46 2.68
N ASN A 12 -7.35 14.36 2.95
CA ASN A 12 -7.01 13.44 4.02
C ASN A 12 -5.95 12.41 3.59
N TRP A 13 -5.51 12.43 2.33
CA TRP A 13 -4.51 11.52 1.79
C TRP A 13 -3.22 12.28 1.49
N ASN A 14 -2.13 11.83 2.09
CA ASN A 14 -0.80 12.35 1.81
C ASN A 14 -0.01 11.36 0.95
N LEU A 15 0.58 11.83 -0.15
CA LEU A 15 1.46 11.01 -0.97
C LEU A 15 2.80 10.83 -0.25
N GLN A 16 3.15 9.58 0.07
CA GLN A 16 4.39 9.26 0.76
C GLN A 16 5.48 8.81 -0.20
N TYR A 17 5.12 7.97 -1.17
CA TYR A 17 6.07 7.41 -2.12
C TYR A 17 5.47 7.34 -3.51
N SER A 18 6.25 7.70 -4.53
CA SER A 18 5.88 7.52 -5.94
C SER A 18 7.13 7.28 -6.77
N ASP A 19 7.17 6.18 -7.51
CA ASP A 19 8.32 5.83 -8.34
C ASP A 19 7.93 4.88 -9.49
N SER A 20 8.82 4.76 -10.48
CA SER A 20 8.64 3.94 -11.67
C SER A 20 9.79 2.97 -11.87
N PHE A 21 9.45 1.69 -12.03
CA PHE A 21 10.40 0.58 -12.15
C PHE A 21 10.28 -0.07 -13.52
N PRO A 22 11.16 0.25 -14.47
CA PRO A 22 11.21 -0.44 -15.75
C PRO A 22 11.85 -1.82 -15.62
N ALA A 23 11.37 -2.80 -16.38
CA ALA A 23 12.03 -4.09 -16.53
C ALA A 23 13.28 -3.94 -17.41
N VAL A 24 14.37 -4.61 -17.03
CA VAL A 24 15.61 -4.63 -17.81
C VAL A 24 15.44 -5.57 -19.01
N SER A 25 15.81 -5.12 -20.21
CA SER A 25 15.90 -5.97 -21.41
C SER A 25 17.37 -6.27 -21.73
N TYR A 26 17.67 -7.50 -22.16
CA TYR A 26 19.05 -7.93 -22.42
C TYR A 26 19.26 -8.53 -23.82
N LEU A 27 18.24 -9.16 -24.42
CA LEU A 27 18.30 -9.78 -25.74
C LEU A 27 16.93 -9.73 -26.42
N ASN A 28 16.90 -9.91 -27.74
CA ASN A 28 15.68 -10.19 -28.48
C ASN A 28 15.49 -11.71 -28.64
N ASP A 29 14.24 -12.18 -28.61
CA ASP A 29 13.90 -13.55 -28.97
C ASP A 29 14.13 -13.82 -30.47
N SER A 30 13.93 -15.07 -30.89
CA SER A 30 14.07 -15.46 -32.30
C SER A 30 13.11 -14.74 -33.26
N ALA A 31 12.10 -14.02 -32.74
CA ALA A 31 11.15 -13.20 -33.48
C ALA A 31 11.46 -11.70 -33.38
N GLY A 32 12.60 -11.31 -32.82
CA GLY A 32 13.03 -9.93 -32.69
C GLY A 32 12.36 -9.15 -31.55
N LYS A 33 11.62 -9.81 -30.65
CA LYS A 33 10.97 -9.15 -29.52
C LYS A 33 11.89 -9.11 -28.30
N PRO A 34 11.96 -7.98 -27.58
CA PRO A 34 12.80 -7.88 -26.38
C PRO A 34 12.34 -8.87 -25.30
N ILE A 35 13.31 -9.60 -24.76
CA ILE A 35 13.15 -10.45 -23.59
C ILE A 35 13.42 -9.59 -22.37
N TYR A 36 12.43 -9.50 -21.49
CA TYR A 36 12.50 -8.73 -20.26
C TYR A 36 12.86 -9.62 -19.07
N GLN A 37 13.73 -9.11 -18.20
CA GLN A 37 13.92 -9.68 -16.88
C GLN A 37 12.72 -9.34 -16.01
N ARG A 38 12.34 -10.26 -15.11
CA ARG A 38 11.34 -9.94 -14.10
C ARG A 38 11.82 -8.76 -13.24
N ILE A 39 10.91 -7.87 -12.90
CA ILE A 39 11.14 -6.85 -11.87
C ILE A 39 11.25 -7.60 -10.53
N THR A 40 12.37 -7.41 -9.82
CA THR A 40 12.59 -7.97 -8.49
C THR A 40 11.68 -7.31 -7.47
N GLU A 41 11.59 -7.87 -6.26
CA GLU A 41 10.85 -7.24 -5.18
C GLU A 41 11.32 -5.79 -4.96
N ILE A 42 10.36 -4.88 -4.96
CA ILE A 42 10.57 -3.44 -4.85
C ILE A 42 10.49 -3.09 -3.37
N ASN A 43 11.60 -2.65 -2.79
CA ASN A 43 11.64 -2.18 -1.40
C ASN A 43 11.34 -0.68 -1.37
N ILE A 44 10.37 -0.29 -0.56
CA ILE A 44 9.98 1.11 -0.41
C ILE A 44 10.85 1.75 0.67
N PRO A 45 11.70 2.74 0.34
CA PRO A 45 12.72 3.26 1.26
C PRO A 45 12.15 4.32 2.23
N ILE A 46 10.90 4.15 2.66
CA ILE A 46 10.18 5.10 3.53
C ILE A 46 9.54 4.33 4.68
N VAL A 47 9.58 4.94 5.86
CA VAL A 47 8.92 4.43 7.06
C VAL A 47 7.48 4.94 7.08
N PHE A 48 6.55 4.02 7.28
CA PHE A 48 5.14 4.33 7.47
C PHE A 48 4.77 4.16 8.94
N ASP A 49 4.03 5.12 9.47
CA ASP A 49 3.60 5.21 10.88
C ASP A 49 2.06 5.17 11.03
N LYS A 50 1.32 5.31 9.92
CA LYS A 50 -0.14 5.21 9.88
C LYS A 50 -0.62 3.82 9.47
N PRO A 51 -1.72 3.30 10.08
CA PRO A 51 -2.27 1.99 9.76
C PRO A 51 -3.04 1.93 8.44
N ILE A 52 -3.49 3.08 7.91
CA ILE A 52 -4.33 3.13 6.71
C ILE A 52 -3.51 3.70 5.56
N ILE A 53 -3.38 2.90 4.50
CA ILE A 53 -2.69 3.29 3.27
C ILE A 53 -3.53 2.98 2.04
N ALA A 54 -3.29 3.73 0.97
CA ALA A 54 -3.82 3.45 -0.36
C ALA A 54 -2.65 3.26 -1.33
N VAL A 55 -2.66 2.14 -2.06
CA VAL A 55 -1.61 1.79 -3.02
C VAL A 55 -2.19 1.74 -4.43
N ALA A 56 -1.64 2.57 -5.32
CA ALA A 56 -1.90 2.52 -6.75
C ALA A 56 -0.74 1.83 -7.46
N VAL A 57 -1.06 0.87 -8.32
CA VAL A 57 -0.09 0.21 -9.20
C VAL A 57 -0.58 0.30 -10.63
N ASN A 58 0.28 0.78 -11.52
CA ASN A 58 0.00 0.89 -12.96
C ASN A 58 1.13 0.26 -13.78
N THR A 59 0.78 -0.44 -14.85
CA THR A 59 1.73 -1.05 -15.81
C THR A 59 1.21 -0.83 -17.22
N SER A 60 2.10 -0.91 -18.20
CA SER A 60 1.72 -1.04 -19.60
C SER A 60 1.13 -2.43 -19.84
N VAL A 61 -0.17 -2.51 -20.14
CA VAL A 61 -0.86 -3.75 -20.51
C VAL A 61 -0.85 -3.86 -22.04
N PRO A 62 -0.38 -4.96 -22.65
CA PRO A 62 -0.38 -5.13 -24.09
C PRO A 62 -1.80 -5.05 -24.70
N ILE A 63 -1.89 -4.53 -25.92
CA ILE A 63 -3.16 -4.43 -26.66
C ILE A 63 -3.81 -5.82 -26.75
N GLY A 64 -5.12 -5.89 -26.48
CA GLY A 64 -5.89 -7.13 -26.49
C GLY A 64 -5.70 -8.02 -25.25
N LYS A 65 -4.98 -7.54 -24.22
CA LYS A 65 -4.91 -8.20 -22.91
C LYS A 65 -5.63 -7.37 -21.85
N ILE A 66 -6.15 -8.06 -20.84
CA ILE A 66 -6.75 -7.45 -19.67
C ILE A 66 -6.10 -8.09 -18.45
N TRP A 67 -5.42 -7.28 -17.65
CA TRP A 67 -4.83 -7.70 -16.39
C TRP A 67 -5.54 -6.98 -15.25
N LYS A 68 -5.88 -7.72 -14.20
CA LYS A 68 -6.49 -7.17 -12.98
C LYS A 68 -5.54 -7.24 -11.79
N TYR A 69 -4.72 -8.28 -11.71
CA TYR A 69 -3.80 -8.49 -10.61
C TYR A 69 -2.51 -7.70 -10.82
N ALA A 70 -2.05 -7.01 -9.76
CA ALA A 70 -0.87 -6.16 -9.77
C ALA A 70 0.28 -6.68 -8.90
N GLY A 71 0.12 -7.84 -8.26
CA GLY A 71 1.12 -8.41 -7.36
C GLY A 71 0.65 -8.43 -5.92
N TYR A 72 1.61 -8.46 -5.00
CA TYR A 72 1.32 -8.40 -3.58
C TYR A 72 2.24 -7.40 -2.87
N LEU A 73 1.75 -6.90 -1.74
CA LEU A 73 2.46 -6.05 -0.80
C LEU A 73 2.76 -6.84 0.47
N ARG A 74 3.96 -6.68 1.00
CA ARG A 74 4.33 -7.18 2.33
C ARG A 74 4.73 -6.00 3.20
N ARG A 75 4.42 -6.11 4.49
CA ARG A 75 4.98 -5.21 5.49
C ARG A 75 6.09 -5.91 6.27
N SER A 76 7.07 -5.14 6.69
CA SER A 76 8.13 -5.60 7.57
C SER A 76 8.40 -4.59 8.68
N LEU A 77 8.92 -5.09 9.79
CA LEU A 77 9.39 -4.30 10.92
C LEU A 77 10.87 -4.57 11.13
N THR A 78 11.59 -3.56 11.60
CA THR A 78 12.93 -3.78 12.16
C THR A 78 12.78 -4.25 13.61
N ILE A 79 13.15 -5.49 13.86
CA ILE A 79 13.32 -6.05 15.22
C ILE A 79 14.81 -6.10 15.58
N GLY A 80 15.14 -6.42 16.83
CA GLY A 80 16.55 -6.52 17.28
C GLY A 80 17.41 -7.54 16.50
N LEU A 81 16.78 -8.42 15.72
CA LEU A 81 17.43 -9.42 14.86
C LEU A 81 17.45 -9.03 13.37
N GLY A 82 17.00 -7.82 13.02
CA GLY A 82 16.89 -7.34 11.63
C GLY A 82 15.45 -7.18 11.15
N ALA A 83 15.23 -7.14 9.83
CA ALA A 83 13.89 -6.99 9.26
C ALA A 83 13.12 -8.32 9.30
N SER A 84 11.89 -8.28 9.81
CA SER A 84 10.96 -9.43 9.80
C SER A 84 9.66 -9.04 9.11
N PHE A 85 9.17 -9.90 8.22
CA PHE A 85 7.85 -9.75 7.63
C PHE A 85 6.77 -9.96 8.71
N LEU A 86 5.67 -9.21 8.59
CA LEU A 86 4.50 -9.37 9.45
C LEU A 86 3.25 -9.71 8.64
N GLY A 87 2.51 -10.69 9.12
CA GLY A 87 1.23 -11.08 8.55
C GLY A 87 1.35 -11.68 7.15
N GLU A 88 0.19 -11.88 6.53
CA GLU A 88 0.10 -12.39 5.16
C GLU A 88 0.29 -11.25 4.13
N PRO A 89 0.78 -11.57 2.92
CA PRO A 89 0.88 -10.59 1.85
C PRO A 89 -0.49 -10.09 1.38
N GLU A 90 -0.62 -8.78 1.21
CA GLU A 90 -1.83 -8.13 0.72
C GLU A 90 -1.86 -8.11 -0.81
N SER A 91 -2.95 -8.59 -1.41
CA SER A 91 -3.07 -8.61 -2.86
C SER A 91 -3.35 -7.23 -3.44
N LEU A 92 -2.59 -6.84 -4.46
CA LEU A 92 -2.76 -5.59 -5.19
C LEU A 92 -3.42 -5.84 -6.55
N PHE A 93 -4.19 -4.86 -7.00
CA PHE A 93 -4.93 -4.89 -8.26
C PHE A 93 -4.73 -3.60 -9.06
N LEU A 94 -4.75 -3.73 -10.38
CA LEU A 94 -4.61 -2.64 -11.34
C LEU A 94 -5.93 -1.85 -11.49
N GLY A 95 -5.82 -0.60 -11.90
CA GLY A 95 -6.96 0.25 -12.28
C GLY A 95 -7.80 0.76 -11.11
N LYS A 96 -7.31 0.60 -9.87
CA LYS A 96 -7.93 1.14 -8.65
C LYS A 96 -6.88 1.39 -7.57
N PHE A 97 -7.25 2.20 -6.59
CA PHE A 97 -6.52 2.28 -5.33
C PHE A 97 -6.82 1.04 -4.50
N ASN A 98 -5.76 0.37 -4.04
CA ASN A 98 -5.85 -0.74 -3.11
C ASN A 98 -5.79 -0.16 -1.69
N LEU A 99 -6.95 -0.07 -1.04
CA LEU A 99 -7.06 0.36 0.35
C LEU A 99 -6.62 -0.79 1.26
N ILE A 100 -5.64 -0.51 2.13
CA ILE A 100 -5.13 -1.46 3.11
C ILE A 100 -5.25 -0.81 4.48
N ILE A 101 -5.89 -1.51 5.40
CA ILE A 101 -6.10 -1.07 6.78
C ILE A 101 -5.44 -2.11 7.68
N PHE A 102 -4.35 -1.73 8.32
CA PHE A 102 -3.68 -2.56 9.32
C PHE A 102 -4.36 -2.39 10.68
N ASP A 103 -4.56 -3.51 11.38
CA ASP A 103 -5.17 -3.51 12.72
C ASP A 103 -4.18 -3.09 13.83
N ASP A 104 -2.87 -3.06 13.53
CA ASP A 104 -1.81 -2.75 14.50
C ASP A 104 -1.55 -1.25 14.54
N LEU A 105 -1.98 -0.61 15.62
CA LEU A 105 -2.21 0.83 15.64
C LEU A 105 -1.00 1.76 15.80
N ASN A 106 0.21 1.27 16.12
CA ASN A 106 1.32 2.17 16.52
C ASN A 106 2.74 1.62 16.26
N LEU A 107 2.96 0.88 15.17
CA LEU A 107 4.30 0.42 14.82
C LEU A 107 4.77 1.03 13.51
N ASN A 108 5.98 1.59 13.52
CA ASN A 108 6.66 2.00 12.30
C ASN A 108 6.99 0.78 11.45
N TYR A 109 6.60 0.77 10.18
CA TYR A 109 6.80 -0.34 9.27
C TYR A 109 7.38 0.10 7.93
N PHE A 110 7.97 -0.86 7.23
CA PHE A 110 8.41 -0.74 5.85
C PHE A 110 7.54 -1.59 4.94
N LEU A 111 7.50 -1.23 3.68
CA LEU A 111 6.74 -1.92 2.65
C LEU A 111 7.67 -2.51 1.59
N SER A 112 7.30 -3.69 1.08
CA SER A 112 7.85 -4.24 -0.15
C SER A 112 6.72 -4.68 -1.08
N ILE A 113 6.92 -4.54 -2.38
CA ILE A 113 5.95 -4.90 -3.41
C ILE A 113 6.59 -5.82 -4.42
N GLN A 114 5.97 -6.98 -4.65
CA GLN A 114 6.36 -7.87 -5.73
C GLN A 114 5.28 -7.86 -6.82
N VAL A 115 5.63 -7.30 -7.98
CA VAL A 115 4.77 -7.30 -9.17
C VAL A 115 4.88 -8.61 -9.94
N PRO A 116 3.91 -8.95 -10.81
CA PRO A 116 3.98 -10.15 -11.63
C PRO A 116 5.18 -10.15 -12.58
N LYS A 117 5.73 -11.33 -12.84
CA LYS A 117 6.93 -11.53 -13.69
C LYS A 117 6.80 -11.03 -15.13
N TRP A 118 5.57 -10.79 -15.60
CA TRP A 118 5.27 -10.37 -16.97
C TRP A 118 5.08 -8.85 -17.10
N PHE A 119 5.24 -8.08 -16.02
CA PHE A 119 5.26 -6.63 -16.08
C PHE A 119 6.56 -6.15 -16.74
N ILE A 120 6.43 -5.26 -17.72
CA ILE A 120 7.57 -4.60 -18.36
C ILE A 120 7.91 -3.26 -17.70
N ASN A 121 7.00 -2.73 -16.91
CA ASN A 121 7.17 -1.57 -16.05
C ASN A 121 6.18 -1.65 -14.88
N ALA A 122 6.50 -1.00 -13.77
CA ALA A 122 5.58 -0.83 -12.66
C ALA A 122 5.70 0.60 -12.13
N ASN A 123 4.60 1.34 -12.18
CA ASN A 123 4.48 2.66 -11.54
C ASN A 123 3.71 2.46 -10.25
N ILE A 124 4.32 2.85 -9.14
CA ILE A 124 3.78 2.64 -7.80
C ILE A 124 3.60 4.02 -7.17
N ALA A 125 2.43 4.24 -6.57
CA ALA A 125 2.18 5.38 -5.70
C ALA A 125 1.53 4.89 -4.40
N ILE A 126 2.02 5.37 -3.26
CA ILE A 126 1.57 4.97 -1.94
C ILE A 126 1.19 6.23 -1.16
N TYR A 127 -0.05 6.25 -0.68
CA TYR A 127 -0.62 7.33 0.09
C TYR A 127 -0.89 6.84 1.51
N GLN A 128 -0.65 7.70 2.50
CA GLN A 128 -1.08 7.51 3.88
C GLN A 128 -2.32 8.34 4.16
N TYR A 129 -3.23 7.77 4.96
CA TYR A 129 -4.38 8.50 5.47
C TYR A 129 -3.99 9.32 6.70
N GLU A 130 -4.17 10.63 6.60
CA GLU A 130 -3.93 11.63 7.66
C GLU A 130 -5.23 12.23 8.21
N GLY A 131 -6.39 11.76 7.71
CA GLY A 131 -7.68 12.22 8.18
C GLY A 131 -8.02 11.71 9.59
N THR A 132 -9.20 12.12 10.07
CA THR A 132 -9.66 11.69 11.40
C THR A 132 -9.91 10.18 11.40
N ASP A 133 -9.28 9.49 12.35
CA ASP A 133 -9.50 8.07 12.65
C ASP A 133 -10.03 7.95 14.07
N ARG A 134 -11.37 7.92 14.19
CA ARG A 134 -12.06 7.77 15.47
C ARG A 134 -12.73 6.42 15.55
N SER A 135 -12.56 5.75 16.68
CA SER A 135 -13.34 4.55 16.98
C SER A 135 -14.72 4.97 17.48
N THR A 136 -15.75 4.16 17.21
CA THR A 136 -17.08 4.39 17.81
C THR A 136 -17.05 4.34 19.34
N ILE A 137 -16.06 3.65 19.93
CA ILE A 137 -15.85 3.59 21.37
C ILE A 137 -15.40 4.94 21.92
N ASP A 138 -14.56 5.68 21.20
CA ASP A 138 -14.14 7.01 21.63
C ASP A 138 -15.33 7.97 21.63
N ASP A 139 -16.20 7.87 20.62
CA ASP A 139 -17.43 8.65 20.55
C ASP A 139 -18.38 8.30 21.72
N ASP A 140 -18.54 7.01 22.04
CA ASP A 140 -19.35 6.54 23.18
C ASP A 140 -18.77 7.01 24.52
N ILE A 141 -17.45 6.96 24.70
CA ILE A 141 -16.77 7.43 25.91
C ILE A 141 -16.94 8.95 26.08
N GLN A 142 -16.84 9.71 24.99
CA GLN A 142 -17.09 11.16 25.03
C GLN A 142 -18.55 11.47 25.36
N ALA A 143 -19.49 10.72 24.80
CA ALA A 143 -20.92 10.84 25.13
C ALA A 143 -21.19 10.54 26.61
N ILE A 144 -20.56 9.50 27.18
CA ILE A 144 -20.66 9.15 28.61
C ILE A 144 -20.07 10.26 29.48
N LYS A 145 -18.90 10.81 29.13
CA LYS A 145 -18.27 11.91 29.87
C LYS A 145 -19.13 13.17 29.87
N LEU A 146 -19.73 13.51 28.73
CA LEU A 146 -20.68 14.61 28.59
C LEU A 146 -21.93 14.39 29.46
N ALA A 147 -22.50 13.18 29.45
CA ALA A 147 -23.67 12.84 30.26
C ALA A 147 -23.38 12.88 31.78
N LEU A 148 -22.14 12.59 32.18
CA LEU A 148 -21.70 12.65 33.58
C LEU A 148 -21.16 14.02 34.02
N GLY A 149 -21.12 15.01 33.11
CA GLY A 149 -20.65 16.37 33.43
C GLY A 149 -19.14 16.46 33.73
N ILE A 150 -18.34 15.51 33.26
CA ILE A 150 -16.89 15.47 33.49
C ILE A 150 -16.19 16.18 32.32
N SER A 151 -15.76 17.43 32.53
CA SER A 151 -14.88 18.16 31.58
C SER A 151 -13.42 18.11 32.05
N LEU A 152 -12.50 17.87 31.12
CA LEU A 152 -11.06 18.17 31.27
C LEU A 152 -10.79 19.62 30.84
#